data_AF-A0A7K1T1K9-F1
#
_entry.id   AF-A0A7K1T1K9-F1
#
_cell.length_a   1.000
_cell.length_b   1.000
_cell.length_c   1.000
_cell.angle_alpha   90.00
_cell.angle_beta   90.00
_cell.angle_gamma   90.00
#
_symmetry.space_group_name_H-M   'P 1'
#
loop_
_entity.id
_entity.type
_entity.pdbx_description
1 polymer ?
#
loop_
_entity_poly.entity_id
_entity_poly.type
_entity_poly.pdbx_seq_one_letter_code
_entity_poly.pdbx_strand_id
1 'polypeptide(L)'
;MPATRRFSRSLKPACYAVFTAAFFVFWLSIFSSTAASAQILNIQKFNCRLSKDDTETFTKIARYEAAFYDAVFETSVNDSLTININVFGRKDDFKKTPDGENAMHVSSDGYYLEKTGDVFVLKTDHANSTLLHEISHAFLHHNIKRPPKWFDEGLATYFGSLIVQDDKIFYTPVTGRIERIRELNEQGLLHLSDFLKNNTRNWGDDKKTITDQYTIAYSVIYFLVKTNLNLIKHLAVELKNGQATTASLAEMFGSMEFFENRYNNFYKQQH
;
A
#
# COMPACT_ATOMS: atom_id res chain seq x y z
N MET A 1 -58.43 37.48 -28.54
CA MET A 1 -58.43 36.19 -27.81
C MET A 1 -57.82 35.12 -28.71
N PRO A 2 -56.71 34.49 -28.31
CA PRO A 2 -55.95 33.58 -29.15
C PRO A 2 -56.35 32.10 -28.94
N ALA A 3 -56.29 31.30 -30.00
CA ALA A 3 -56.26 29.85 -29.93
C ALA A 3 -54.88 29.36 -30.40
N THR A 4 -54.31 28.51 -29.57
CA THR A 4 -52.93 28.03 -29.53
C THR A 4 -52.64 26.99 -30.61
N ARG A 5 -51.53 27.14 -31.34
CA ARG A 5 -50.87 26.03 -32.06
C ARG A 5 -49.45 25.86 -31.53
N ARG A 6 -49.25 24.79 -30.76
CA ARG A 6 -47.95 24.32 -30.28
C ARG A 6 -47.15 23.72 -31.44
N PHE A 7 -45.97 24.27 -31.68
CA PHE A 7 -44.93 23.63 -32.47
C PHE A 7 -44.30 22.47 -31.66
N SER A 8 -44.23 21.30 -32.27
CA SER A 8 -43.45 20.17 -31.77
C SER A 8 -41.96 20.40 -32.03
N ARG A 9 -41.15 20.39 -30.97
CA ARG A 9 -39.73 20.07 -31.06
C ARG A 9 -39.42 19.04 -29.98
N SER A 10 -39.25 17.78 -30.38
CA SER A 10 -38.68 16.75 -29.51
C SER A 10 -37.18 17.02 -29.37
N LEU A 11 -36.79 17.64 -28.28
CA LEU A 11 -35.42 17.58 -27.78
C LEU A 11 -35.28 16.23 -27.06
N LYS A 12 -34.53 15.30 -27.64
CA LYS A 12 -34.02 14.13 -26.91
C LYS A 12 -32.90 14.61 -25.99
N PRO A 13 -33.00 14.46 -24.66
CA PRO A 13 -31.82 14.51 -23.80
C PRO A 13 -31.13 13.14 -23.82
N ALA A 14 -29.81 13.20 -23.71
CA ALA A 14 -28.89 12.09 -23.80
C ALA A 14 -29.27 10.91 -22.90
N CYS A 15 -29.18 9.71 -23.47
CA CYS A 15 -29.19 8.47 -22.72
C CYS A 15 -27.92 8.48 -21.86
N TYR A 16 -28.10 8.59 -20.54
CA TYR A 16 -27.05 8.34 -19.57
C TYR A 16 -26.58 6.90 -19.76
N ALA A 17 -25.37 6.73 -20.29
CA ALA A 17 -24.67 5.46 -20.23
C ALA A 17 -24.38 5.18 -18.74
N VAL A 18 -25.21 4.34 -18.13
CA VAL A 18 -24.94 3.73 -16.84
C VAL A 18 -23.78 2.77 -17.06
N PHE A 19 -22.55 3.24 -16.86
CA PHE A 19 -21.40 2.37 -16.75
C PHE A 19 -21.45 1.69 -15.39
N THR A 20 -21.85 0.42 -15.41
CA THR A 20 -21.69 -0.49 -14.29
C THR A 20 -20.20 -0.68 -14.04
N ALA A 21 -19.63 0.10 -13.11
CA ALA A 21 -18.34 -0.21 -12.51
C ALA A 21 -18.48 -1.54 -11.76
N ALA A 22 -17.87 -2.59 -12.30
CA ALA A 22 -17.81 -3.88 -11.64
C ALA A 22 -16.93 -3.75 -10.38
N PHE A 23 -17.58 -3.53 -9.23
CA PHE A 23 -16.93 -3.66 -7.93
C PHE A 23 -16.57 -5.13 -7.71
N PHE A 24 -15.31 -5.49 -7.99
CA PHE A 24 -14.76 -6.77 -7.56
C PHE A 24 -14.50 -6.73 -6.05
N VAL A 25 -15.50 -7.15 -5.28
CA VAL A 25 -15.37 -7.43 -3.85
C VAL A 25 -14.59 -8.73 -3.70
N PHE A 26 -13.30 -8.65 -3.34
CA PHE A 26 -12.53 -9.83 -2.99
C PHE A 26 -12.97 -10.29 -1.60
N TRP A 27 -13.73 -11.37 -1.53
CA TRP A 27 -14.26 -11.93 -0.29
C TRP A 27 -13.21 -12.87 0.32
N LEU A 28 -12.34 -12.34 1.19
CA LEU A 28 -11.48 -13.14 2.06
C LEU A 28 -12.26 -13.52 3.31
N SER A 29 -13.07 -14.58 3.21
CA SER A 29 -13.69 -15.21 4.37
C SER A 29 -12.75 -16.25 4.95
N ILE A 30 -11.79 -15.77 5.74
CA ILE A 30 -11.02 -16.62 6.64
C ILE A 30 -11.09 -15.98 8.02
N PHE A 31 -12.12 -16.31 8.79
CA PHE A 31 -12.07 -16.19 10.26
C PHE A 31 -12.84 -17.37 10.86
N SER A 32 -12.19 -18.53 10.88
CA SER A 32 -12.49 -19.56 11.87
C SER A 32 -11.64 -19.24 13.10
N SER A 33 -12.31 -19.12 14.24
CA SER A 33 -11.77 -18.72 15.53
C SER A 33 -10.55 -19.54 15.96
N THR A 34 -9.37 -18.95 15.85
CA THR A 34 -8.19 -19.32 16.65
C THR A 34 -7.97 -18.22 17.69
N ALA A 35 -7.55 -18.62 18.89
CA ALA A 35 -7.42 -17.75 20.06
C ALA A 35 -6.78 -16.40 19.69
N ALA A 36 -7.48 -15.31 20.01
CA ALA A 36 -7.01 -13.96 19.76
C ALA A 36 -5.73 -13.70 20.54
N SER A 37 -4.57 -13.95 19.93
CA SER A 37 -3.36 -13.25 20.34
C SER A 37 -3.62 -11.77 20.05
N ALA A 38 -3.76 -10.98 21.10
CA ALA A 38 -3.92 -9.55 20.93
C ALA A 38 -2.56 -8.99 20.50
N GLN A 39 -2.46 -8.53 19.26
CA GLN A 39 -1.40 -7.62 18.85
C GLN A 39 -1.19 -6.56 19.93
N ILE A 40 0.06 -6.38 20.37
CA ILE A 40 0.38 -5.45 21.45
C ILE A 40 0.81 -4.12 20.82
N LEU A 41 -0.11 -3.16 20.78
CA LEU A 41 0.20 -1.79 20.41
C LEU A 41 0.49 -0.94 21.66
N ASN A 42 1.69 -0.39 21.74
CA ASN A 42 2.05 0.59 22.76
C ASN A 42 1.91 2.00 22.18
N ILE A 43 0.78 2.65 22.41
CA ILE A 43 0.48 3.95 21.82
C ILE A 43 0.85 5.08 22.80
N GLN A 44 1.88 5.84 22.45
CA GLN A 44 2.29 7.07 23.14
C GLN A 44 1.72 8.30 22.42
N LYS A 45 1.24 9.28 23.20
CA LYS A 45 0.55 10.47 22.68
C LYS A 45 1.30 11.72 23.11
N PHE A 46 1.63 12.58 22.15
CA PHE A 46 2.35 13.83 22.36
C PHE A 46 1.50 15.00 21.87
N ASN A 47 1.02 15.82 22.80
CA ASN A 47 0.20 17.01 22.49
C ASN A 47 -1.02 16.72 21.60
N CYS A 48 -1.63 15.54 21.75
CA CYS A 48 -2.86 15.15 21.08
C CYS A 48 -3.76 14.35 22.02
N ARG A 49 -5.03 14.23 21.62
CA ARG A 49 -5.96 13.24 22.18
C ARG A 49 -6.27 12.23 21.09
N LEU A 50 -6.31 10.96 21.44
CA LEU A 50 -6.89 9.92 20.61
C LEU A 50 -8.24 9.57 21.20
N SER A 51 -9.26 9.52 20.35
CA SER A 51 -10.55 8.99 20.73
C SER A 51 -10.44 7.47 20.99
N LYS A 52 -11.50 6.89 21.57
CA LYS A 52 -11.58 5.43 21.67
C LYS A 52 -11.58 4.80 20.26
N ASP A 53 -12.33 5.40 19.35
CA ASP A 53 -12.44 4.98 17.95
C ASP A 53 -11.09 5.06 17.22
N ASP A 54 -10.26 6.08 17.50
CA ASP A 54 -8.89 6.19 16.95
C ASP A 54 -8.04 4.98 17.38
N THR A 55 -8.13 4.60 18.66
CA THR A 55 -7.34 3.50 19.25
C THR A 55 -7.80 2.13 18.73
N GLU A 56 -9.11 1.95 18.59
CA GLU A 56 -9.71 0.75 18.01
C GLU A 56 -9.35 0.62 16.53
N THR A 57 -9.34 1.74 15.79
CA THR A 57 -8.90 1.81 14.40
C THR A 57 -7.44 1.38 14.25
N PHE A 58 -6.55 1.89 15.11
CA PHE A 58 -5.13 1.53 15.07
C PHE A 58 -4.91 0.04 15.36
N THR A 59 -5.63 -0.48 16.36
CA THR A 59 -5.61 -1.91 16.69
C THR A 59 -6.11 -2.76 15.53
N LYS A 60 -7.15 -2.30 14.81
CA LYS A 60 -7.69 -2.98 13.63
C LYS A 60 -6.70 -3.00 12.48
N ILE A 61 -6.05 -1.88 12.19
CA ILE A 61 -4.98 -1.78 11.18
C ILE A 61 -3.90 -2.81 11.47
N ALA A 62 -3.36 -2.82 12.69
CA ALA A 62 -2.28 -3.72 13.05
C ALA A 62 -2.69 -5.20 12.96
N ARG A 63 -3.90 -5.56 13.39
CA ARG A 63 -4.42 -6.93 13.25
C ARG A 63 -4.60 -7.35 11.78
N TYR A 64 -5.07 -6.45 10.94
CA TYR A 64 -5.25 -6.72 9.51
C TYR A 64 -3.90 -7.01 8.85
N GLU A 65 -2.89 -6.19 9.13
CA GLU A 65 -1.55 -6.39 8.60
C GLU A 65 -0.88 -7.63 9.18
N ALA A 66 -0.99 -7.90 10.49
CA ALA A 66 -0.50 -9.12 11.10
C ALA A 66 -1.05 -10.36 10.39
N ALA A 67 -2.37 -10.42 10.17
CA ALA A 67 -3.01 -11.53 9.47
C ALA A 67 -2.53 -11.68 8.02
N PHE A 68 -2.31 -10.56 7.31
CA PHE A 68 -1.73 -10.60 5.97
C PHE A 68 -0.31 -11.17 5.99
N TYR A 69 0.54 -10.67 6.88
CA TYR A 69 1.93 -11.09 6.97
C TYR A 69 2.08 -12.53 7.46
N ASP A 70 1.23 -12.98 8.38
CA ASP A 70 1.14 -14.39 8.80
C ASP A 70 0.74 -15.30 7.62
N ALA A 71 -0.22 -14.89 6.79
CA ALA A 71 -0.61 -15.63 5.60
C ALA A 71 0.51 -15.67 4.53
N VAL A 72 1.22 -14.55 4.33
CA VAL A 72 2.32 -14.42 3.37
C VAL A 72 3.56 -15.21 3.79
N PHE A 73 3.87 -15.25 5.09
CA PHE A 73 5.07 -15.92 5.60
C PHE A 73 4.81 -17.30 6.20
N GLU A 74 3.57 -17.80 6.15
CA GLU A 74 3.13 -19.06 6.77
C GLU A 74 3.55 -19.17 8.24
N THR A 75 3.26 -18.12 8.99
CA THR A 75 3.69 -17.98 10.39
C THR A 75 2.56 -17.46 11.26
N SER A 76 2.81 -17.39 12.56
CA SER A 76 1.94 -16.74 13.56
C SER A 76 2.75 -15.88 14.52
N VAL A 77 3.95 -15.46 14.11
CA VAL A 77 4.82 -14.65 14.98
C VAL A 77 4.34 -13.20 15.04
N ASN A 78 3.66 -12.73 13.98
CA ASN A 78 3.20 -11.35 13.86
C ASN A 78 2.10 -11.03 14.89
N ASP A 79 1.26 -12.01 15.20
CA ASP A 79 0.26 -12.00 16.27
C ASP A 79 0.77 -11.56 17.64
N SER A 80 2.08 -11.72 17.90
CA SER A 80 2.72 -11.39 19.18
C SER A 80 3.68 -10.20 19.09
N LEU A 81 3.85 -9.61 17.90
CA LEU A 81 4.74 -8.48 17.70
C LEU A 81 4.27 -7.30 18.56
N THR A 82 5.20 -6.66 19.25
CA THR A 82 4.90 -5.42 19.98
C THR A 82 5.35 -4.25 19.13
N ILE A 83 4.44 -3.33 18.81
CA ILE A 83 4.74 -2.14 18.01
C ILE A 83 4.51 -0.90 18.87
N ASN A 84 5.54 -0.07 19.02
CA ASN A 84 5.43 1.22 19.68
C ASN A 84 5.01 2.27 18.66
N ILE A 85 3.89 2.94 18.91
CA ILE A 85 3.36 3.99 18.04
C ILE A 85 3.41 5.31 18.80
N ASN A 86 4.18 6.26 18.28
CA ASN A 86 4.34 7.59 18.84
C ASN A 86 3.52 8.58 18.01
N VAL A 87 2.43 9.10 18.57
CA VAL A 87 1.48 9.96 17.87
C VAL A 87 1.62 11.40 18.32
N PHE A 88 1.88 12.30 17.37
CA PHE A 88 2.15 13.71 17.63
C PHE A 88 1.00 14.58 17.13
N GLY A 89 0.45 15.44 17.99
CA GLY A 89 -0.59 16.42 17.58
C GLY A 89 -0.03 17.70 16.99
N ARG A 90 1.28 17.95 17.18
CA ARG A 90 1.95 19.16 16.72
C ARG A 90 3.11 18.80 15.80
N LYS A 91 3.13 19.43 14.64
CA LYS A 91 4.21 19.32 13.65
C LYS A 91 5.58 19.65 14.25
N ASP A 92 5.67 20.64 15.14
CA ASP A 92 6.94 21.02 15.79
C ASP A 92 7.48 19.94 16.73
N ASP A 93 6.62 19.15 17.36
CA ASP A 93 7.06 18.06 18.24
C ASP A 93 7.46 16.84 17.41
N PHE A 94 6.72 16.56 16.34
CA PHE A 94 7.07 15.53 15.36
C PHE A 94 8.45 15.80 14.74
N LYS A 95 8.74 17.05 14.32
CA LYS A 95 10.04 17.43 13.76
C LYS A 95 11.23 17.17 14.69
N LYS A 96 11.03 17.25 16.01
CA LYS A 96 12.10 17.04 17.01
C LYS A 96 12.41 15.55 17.25
N THR A 97 11.66 14.64 16.63
CA THR A 97 11.93 13.21 16.70
C THR A 97 13.16 12.84 15.84
N PRO A 98 13.75 11.65 16.01
CA PRO A 98 15.03 11.29 15.37
C PRO A 98 15.11 11.53 13.86
N ASP A 99 14.01 11.29 13.12
CA ASP A 99 13.96 11.48 11.66
C ASP A 99 12.84 12.45 11.22
N GLY A 100 12.24 13.18 12.16
CA GLY A 100 11.06 14.00 11.90
C GLY A 100 11.30 15.15 10.92
N GLU A 101 12.50 15.76 10.92
CA GLU A 101 12.85 16.80 9.94
C GLU A 101 12.93 16.25 8.51
N ASN A 102 13.56 15.08 8.33
CA ASN A 102 13.71 14.44 7.02
C ASN A 102 12.36 13.99 6.48
N ALA A 103 11.54 13.34 7.31
CA ALA A 103 10.17 12.96 6.95
C ALA A 103 9.36 14.17 6.47
N MET A 104 9.48 15.30 7.16
CA MET A 104 8.77 16.53 6.79
C MET A 104 9.33 17.22 5.54
N HIS A 105 10.62 17.04 5.24
CA HIS A 105 11.23 17.55 4.00
C HIS A 105 10.65 16.86 2.76
N VAL A 106 10.35 15.56 2.87
CA VAL A 106 9.71 14.77 1.81
C VAL A 106 8.18 14.77 1.89
N SER A 107 7.60 15.66 2.71
CA SER A 107 6.15 15.78 2.92
C SER A 107 5.47 14.51 3.44
N SER A 108 6.17 13.70 4.25
CA SER A 108 5.59 12.58 4.97
C SER A 108 5.00 13.02 6.32
N ASP A 109 3.86 12.46 6.67
CA ASP A 109 3.21 12.61 7.97
C ASP A 109 3.62 11.50 8.95
N GLY A 110 4.53 10.61 8.57
CA GLY A 110 5.04 9.54 9.43
C GLY A 110 6.36 8.97 8.97
N TYR A 111 6.97 8.15 9.83
CA TYR A 111 8.08 7.29 9.47
C TYR A 111 8.22 6.13 10.45
N TYR A 112 8.75 5.01 9.96
CA TYR A 112 9.23 3.88 10.73
C TYR A 112 10.75 3.98 10.96
N LEU A 113 11.17 3.80 12.21
CA LEU A 113 12.59 3.82 12.57
C LEU A 113 13.14 2.40 12.72
N GLU A 114 13.76 1.86 11.66
CA GLU A 114 14.30 0.48 11.61
C GLU A 114 15.17 0.11 12.83
N LYS A 115 15.95 1.07 13.35
CA LYS A 115 16.85 0.85 14.48
C LYS A 115 16.13 0.43 15.77
N THR A 116 14.94 0.97 16.01
CA THR A 116 14.17 0.73 17.24
C THR A 116 12.90 -0.08 17.01
N GLY A 117 12.43 -0.14 15.76
CA GLY A 117 11.12 -0.71 15.42
C GLY A 117 9.94 0.22 15.74
N ASP A 118 10.23 1.48 16.12
CA ASP A 118 9.20 2.43 16.51
C ASP A 118 8.56 3.11 15.30
N VAL A 119 7.26 3.33 15.38
CA VAL A 119 6.47 4.07 14.38
C VAL A 119 6.17 5.46 14.91
N PHE A 120 6.41 6.49 14.11
CA PHE A 120 6.14 7.89 14.42
C PHE A 120 5.10 8.44 13.45
N VAL A 121 4.01 9.03 13.97
CA VAL A 121 2.91 9.54 13.14
C VAL A 121 2.48 10.92 13.61
N LEU A 122 2.35 11.87 12.69
CA LEU A 122 1.69 13.14 12.88
C LEU A 122 0.17 12.94 12.75
N LYS A 123 -0.60 13.40 13.75
CA LYS A 123 -2.06 13.33 13.74
C LYS A 123 -2.64 14.33 12.73
N THR A 124 -2.79 13.89 11.49
CA THR A 124 -3.50 14.59 10.40
C THR A 124 -4.74 13.80 9.99
N ASP A 125 -5.50 14.30 9.02
CA ASP A 125 -6.64 13.55 8.43
C ASP A 125 -6.17 12.29 7.69
N HIS A 126 -4.88 12.18 7.39
CA HIS A 126 -4.24 11.03 6.73
C HIS A 126 -3.58 10.05 7.72
N ALA A 127 -3.77 10.24 9.03
CA ALA A 127 -3.09 9.44 10.04
C ALA A 127 -3.33 7.92 9.88
N ASN A 128 -4.51 7.49 9.43
CA ASN A 128 -4.79 6.07 9.20
C ASN A 128 -3.99 5.50 8.02
N SER A 129 -3.93 6.20 6.89
CA SER A 129 -3.13 5.78 5.73
C SER A 129 -1.65 5.81 6.03
N THR A 130 -1.18 6.82 6.78
CA THR A 130 0.20 6.89 7.26
C THR A 130 0.50 5.71 8.18
N LEU A 131 -0.39 5.41 9.14
CA LEU A 131 -0.17 4.30 10.05
C LEU A 131 -0.13 2.95 9.33
N LEU A 132 -1.03 2.72 8.37
CA LEU A 132 -0.99 1.54 7.48
C LEU A 132 0.34 1.42 6.73
N HIS A 133 0.89 2.54 6.26
CA HIS A 133 2.19 2.56 5.60
C HIS A 133 3.32 2.18 6.57
N GLU A 134 3.40 2.86 7.72
CA GLU A 134 4.52 2.70 8.65
C GLU A 134 4.48 1.37 9.42
N ILE A 135 3.30 0.85 9.76
CA ILE A 135 3.17 -0.46 10.41
C ILE A 135 3.59 -1.60 9.48
N SER A 136 3.35 -1.46 8.17
CA SER A 136 3.79 -2.44 7.18
C SER A 136 5.31 -2.63 7.20
N HIS A 137 6.08 -1.55 7.38
CA HIS A 137 7.52 -1.67 7.58
C HIS A 137 7.87 -2.48 8.83
N ALA A 138 7.21 -2.22 9.96
CA ALA A 138 7.46 -2.96 11.20
C ALA A 138 7.21 -4.48 11.03
N PHE A 139 6.09 -4.88 10.42
CA PHE A 139 5.81 -6.29 10.16
C PHE A 139 6.76 -6.91 9.14
N LEU A 140 7.06 -6.22 8.03
CA LEU A 140 7.97 -6.78 7.05
C LEU A 140 9.37 -7.00 7.64
N HIS A 141 9.89 -6.02 8.37
CA HIS A 141 11.22 -6.10 9.01
C HIS A 141 11.26 -7.13 10.15
N HIS A 142 10.11 -7.47 10.75
CA HIS A 142 10.00 -8.59 11.67
C HIS A 142 10.20 -9.95 10.97
N ASN A 143 9.77 -10.08 9.72
CA ASN A 143 9.83 -11.33 8.95
C ASN A 143 11.08 -11.46 8.07
N ILE A 144 11.60 -10.34 7.57
CA ILE A 144 12.77 -10.25 6.69
C ILE A 144 13.70 -9.17 7.23
N LYS A 145 14.94 -9.54 7.57
CA LYS A 145 15.90 -8.61 8.19
C LYS A 145 16.35 -7.46 7.28
N ARG A 146 16.39 -7.68 5.96
CA ARG A 146 16.88 -6.72 4.95
C ARG A 146 16.08 -6.87 3.66
N PRO A 147 14.79 -6.54 3.66
CA PRO A 147 13.97 -6.65 2.46
C PRO A 147 14.53 -5.74 1.35
N PRO A 148 14.37 -6.11 0.06
CA PRO A 148 14.60 -5.16 -1.03
C PRO A 148 13.73 -3.92 -0.85
N LYS A 149 14.29 -2.73 -1.08
CA LYS A 149 13.59 -1.46 -0.82
C LYS A 149 12.28 -1.32 -1.62
N TRP A 150 12.23 -1.84 -2.85
CA TRP A 150 11.00 -1.88 -3.64
C TRP A 150 9.90 -2.72 -2.99
N PHE A 151 10.27 -3.82 -2.33
CA PHE A 151 9.31 -4.72 -1.70
C PHE A 151 8.78 -4.09 -0.42
N ASP A 152 9.68 -3.49 0.36
CA ASP A 152 9.39 -2.77 1.59
C ASP A 152 8.43 -1.60 1.36
N GLU A 153 8.84 -0.65 0.52
CA GLU A 153 8.01 0.51 0.19
C GLU A 153 6.80 0.16 -0.67
N GLY A 154 6.88 -0.87 -1.50
CA GLY A 154 5.77 -1.32 -2.32
C GLY A 154 4.63 -1.86 -1.48
N LEU A 155 4.94 -2.72 -0.48
CA LEU A 155 3.95 -3.23 0.46
C LEU A 155 3.40 -2.09 1.33
N ALA A 156 4.28 -1.25 1.88
CA ALA A 156 3.86 -0.11 2.69
C ALA A 156 2.93 0.84 1.92
N THR A 157 3.26 1.16 0.67
CA THR A 157 2.40 1.98 -0.20
C THR A 157 1.10 1.27 -0.56
N TYR A 158 1.13 -0.05 -0.74
CA TYR A 158 -0.07 -0.85 -0.97
C TYR A 158 -1.02 -0.77 0.23
N PHE A 159 -0.52 -0.98 1.45
CA PHE A 159 -1.30 -0.85 2.68
C PHE A 159 -1.77 0.58 2.92
N GLY A 160 -0.90 1.57 2.75
CA GLY A 160 -1.24 2.99 2.90
C GLY A 160 -2.32 3.47 1.91
N SER A 161 -2.57 2.73 0.83
CA SER A 161 -3.67 2.99 -0.11
C SER A 161 -5.02 2.41 0.30
N LEU A 162 -5.08 1.60 1.36
CA LEU A 162 -6.31 1.02 1.85
C LEU A 162 -7.19 2.07 2.54
N ILE A 163 -8.49 1.96 2.34
CA ILE A 163 -9.49 2.83 2.96
C ILE A 163 -10.00 2.15 4.21
N VAL A 164 -9.87 2.83 5.35
CA VAL A 164 -10.44 2.36 6.63
C VAL A 164 -11.75 3.12 6.87
N GLN A 165 -12.87 2.42 6.78
CA GLN A 165 -14.21 3.00 6.95
C GLN A 165 -15.16 2.01 7.63
N ASP A 166 -15.97 2.49 8.58
CA ASP A 166 -17.11 1.76 9.19
C ASP A 166 -16.77 0.30 9.50
N ASP A 167 -15.69 0.13 10.26
CA ASP A 167 -15.17 -1.17 10.69
C ASP A 167 -14.56 -2.08 9.63
N LYS A 168 -14.37 -1.60 8.41
CA LYS A 168 -13.85 -2.38 7.30
C LYS A 168 -12.62 -1.71 6.70
N ILE A 169 -11.74 -2.55 6.17
CA ILE A 169 -10.60 -2.12 5.38
C ILE A 169 -10.88 -2.53 3.94
N PHE A 170 -10.92 -1.53 3.06
CA PHE A 170 -11.24 -1.70 1.66
C PHE A 170 -10.02 -1.42 0.80
N TYR A 171 -9.88 -2.22 -0.24
CA TYR A 171 -8.92 -1.96 -1.28
C TYR A 171 -9.58 -1.18 -2.42
N THR A 172 -8.98 -0.05 -2.80
CA THR A 172 -9.34 0.70 -4.00
C THR A 172 -8.08 0.95 -4.83
N PRO A 173 -8.10 0.68 -6.16
CA PRO A 173 -6.96 1.00 -7.02
C PRO A 173 -6.62 2.50 -6.99
N VAL A 174 -5.34 2.82 -6.84
CA VAL A 174 -4.85 4.20 -6.95
C VAL A 174 -4.74 4.55 -8.42
N THR A 175 -5.82 5.08 -9.01
CA THR A 175 -5.95 5.35 -10.45
C THR A 175 -4.78 6.17 -11.01
N GLY A 176 -4.36 7.23 -10.31
CA GLY A 176 -3.22 8.04 -10.75
C GLY A 176 -1.89 7.28 -10.85
N ARG A 177 -1.66 6.27 -9.99
CA ARG A 177 -0.48 5.39 -10.10
C ARG A 177 -0.61 4.44 -11.29
N ILE A 178 -1.80 3.93 -11.55
CA ILE A 178 -2.09 3.07 -12.73
C ILE A 178 -1.86 3.84 -14.03
N GLU A 179 -2.40 5.06 -14.12
CA GLU A 179 -2.18 5.97 -15.23
C GLU A 179 -0.70 6.24 -15.44
N ARG A 180 0.01 6.58 -14.37
CA ARG A 180 1.44 6.85 -14.42
C ARG A 180 2.27 5.65 -14.90
N ILE A 181 1.93 4.43 -14.51
CA ILE A 181 2.60 3.22 -15.02
C ILE A 181 2.37 3.03 -16.51
N ARG A 182 1.15 3.29 -17.01
CA ARG A 182 0.87 3.24 -18.45
C ARG A 182 1.70 4.28 -19.20
N GLU A 183 1.76 5.52 -18.71
CA GLU A 183 2.58 6.58 -19.30
C GLU A 183 4.07 6.20 -19.35
N LEU A 184 4.63 5.70 -18.25
CA LEU A 184 6.03 5.28 -18.19
C LEU A 184 6.31 4.16 -19.21
N ASN A 185 5.38 3.20 -19.35
CA ASN A 185 5.51 2.12 -20.31
C ASN A 185 5.39 2.61 -21.77
N GLU A 186 4.43 3.49 -22.07
CA GLU A 186 4.24 4.07 -23.41
C GLU A 186 5.43 4.93 -23.84
N GLN A 187 6.09 5.61 -22.90
CA GLN A 187 7.29 6.41 -23.14
C GLN A 187 8.58 5.56 -23.23
N GLY A 188 8.51 4.25 -22.98
CA GLY A 188 9.67 3.37 -22.92
C GLY A 188 10.60 3.63 -21.73
N LEU A 189 10.10 4.30 -20.69
CA LEU A 189 10.84 4.65 -19.47
C LEU A 189 10.66 3.64 -18.33
N LEU A 190 9.76 2.67 -18.50
CA LEU A 190 9.54 1.61 -17.53
C LEU A 190 10.55 0.47 -17.71
N HIS A 191 11.71 0.60 -17.08
CA HIS A 191 12.75 -0.44 -17.07
C HIS A 191 12.59 -1.35 -15.84
N LEU A 192 11.61 -2.27 -15.89
CA LEU A 192 11.17 -3.02 -14.71
C LEU A 192 12.25 -3.96 -14.14
N SER A 193 12.91 -4.76 -14.99
CA SER A 193 14.02 -5.62 -14.56
C SER A 193 15.16 -4.84 -13.90
N ASP A 194 15.55 -3.70 -14.48
CA ASP A 194 16.60 -2.85 -13.90
C ASP A 194 16.16 -2.23 -12.57
N PHE A 195 14.90 -1.77 -12.48
CA PHE A 195 14.33 -1.28 -11.24
C PHE A 195 14.36 -2.34 -10.14
N LEU A 196 13.95 -3.58 -10.43
CA LEU A 196 13.89 -4.66 -9.46
C LEU A 196 15.28 -5.20 -9.06
N LYS A 197 16.26 -5.13 -9.98
CA LYS A 197 17.63 -5.59 -9.73
C LYS A 197 18.47 -4.58 -8.96
N ASN A 198 18.37 -3.29 -9.31
CA ASN A 198 19.26 -2.24 -8.82
C ASN A 198 18.69 -1.47 -7.61
N ASN A 199 17.59 -1.95 -7.02
CA ASN A 199 16.94 -1.26 -5.89
C ASN A 199 17.71 -1.42 -4.57
N THR A 200 18.85 -0.73 -4.50
CA THR A 200 19.62 -0.52 -3.29
C THR A 200 18.91 0.46 -2.35
N ARG A 201 19.44 0.63 -1.13
CA ARG A 201 18.82 1.42 -0.05
C ARG A 201 18.44 2.87 -0.40
N ASN A 202 19.01 3.45 -1.45
CA ASN A 202 18.83 4.86 -1.78
C ASN A 202 17.93 5.01 -3.01
N TRP A 203 16.71 5.46 -2.75
CA TRP A 203 15.83 6.02 -3.78
C TRP A 203 16.35 7.39 -4.20
N GLY A 204 16.01 7.82 -5.42
CA GLY A 204 16.68 8.95 -6.08
C GLY A 204 16.59 10.25 -5.29
N ASP A 205 17.46 11.21 -5.59
CA ASP A 205 17.57 12.45 -4.80
C ASP A 205 16.49 13.49 -5.16
N ASP A 206 15.78 13.33 -6.29
CA ASP A 206 14.74 14.25 -6.73
C ASP A 206 13.31 13.70 -6.54
N LYS A 207 12.37 14.61 -6.25
CA LYS A 207 10.98 14.27 -5.93
C LYS A 207 10.26 13.49 -7.02
N LYS A 208 10.54 13.78 -8.30
CA LYS A 208 9.85 13.09 -9.41
C LYS A 208 10.33 11.65 -9.49
N THR A 209 11.64 11.43 -9.44
CA THR A 209 12.23 10.09 -9.43
C THR A 209 11.74 9.28 -8.23
N ILE A 210 11.68 9.87 -7.04
CA ILE A 210 11.11 9.20 -5.84
C ILE A 210 9.66 8.79 -6.09
N THR A 211 8.83 9.70 -6.61
CA THR A 211 7.40 9.42 -6.87
C THR A 211 7.22 8.30 -7.88
N ASP A 212 8.02 8.28 -8.95
CA ASP A 212 8.01 7.21 -9.95
C ASP A 212 8.47 5.88 -9.31
N GLN A 213 9.47 5.88 -8.42
CA GLN A 213 9.94 4.68 -7.71
C GLN A 213 8.86 4.09 -6.76
N TYR A 214 8.20 4.91 -5.96
CA TYR A 214 7.04 4.49 -5.15
C TYR A 214 5.92 3.93 -6.04
N THR A 215 5.71 4.54 -7.20
CA THR A 215 4.66 4.13 -8.15
C THR A 215 4.96 2.77 -8.76
N ILE A 216 6.21 2.51 -9.16
CA ILE A 216 6.64 1.21 -9.68
C ILE A 216 6.65 0.14 -8.58
N ALA A 217 7.10 0.48 -7.37
CA ALA A 217 7.07 -0.45 -6.24
C ALA A 217 5.63 -0.89 -5.90
N TYR A 218 4.72 0.08 -5.76
CA TYR A 218 3.30 -0.16 -5.54
C TYR A 218 2.69 -1.03 -6.65
N SER A 219 2.99 -0.72 -7.91
CA SER A 219 2.37 -1.39 -9.04
C SER A 219 2.78 -2.86 -9.12
N VAL A 220 4.04 -3.19 -8.84
CA VAL A 220 4.47 -4.60 -8.79
C VAL A 220 3.70 -5.36 -7.70
N ILE A 221 3.59 -4.80 -6.49
CA ILE A 221 2.82 -5.42 -5.41
C ILE A 221 1.34 -5.57 -5.79
N TYR A 222 0.73 -4.52 -6.33
CA TYR A 222 -0.66 -4.55 -6.77
C TYR A 222 -0.92 -5.63 -7.81
N PHE A 223 -0.07 -5.72 -8.84
CA PHE A 223 -0.14 -6.74 -9.87
C PHE A 223 -0.08 -8.15 -9.26
N LEU A 224 0.87 -8.40 -8.35
CA LEU A 224 1.02 -9.71 -7.72
C LEU A 224 -0.19 -10.08 -6.86
N VAL A 225 -0.64 -9.17 -5.96
CA VAL A 225 -1.83 -9.42 -5.12
C VAL A 225 -3.07 -9.70 -5.97
N LYS A 226 -3.35 -8.87 -6.98
CA LYS A 226 -4.57 -9.01 -7.79
C LYS A 226 -4.55 -10.21 -8.71
N THR A 227 -3.37 -10.59 -9.20
CA THR A 227 -3.23 -11.76 -10.06
C THR A 227 -3.45 -13.02 -9.24
N ASN A 228 -2.70 -13.16 -8.13
CA ASN A 228 -2.80 -14.30 -7.23
C ASN A 228 -1.95 -14.04 -5.97
N LEU A 229 -2.56 -14.00 -4.79
CA LEU A 229 -1.86 -13.77 -3.52
C LEU A 229 -0.70 -14.77 -3.27
N ASN A 230 -0.79 -16.00 -3.79
CA ASN A 230 0.29 -16.98 -3.68
C ASN A 230 1.59 -16.53 -4.37
N LEU A 231 1.52 -15.58 -5.32
CA LEU A 231 2.71 -15.01 -5.95
C LEU A 231 3.52 -14.16 -4.97
N ILE A 232 2.85 -13.32 -4.17
CA ILE A 232 3.53 -12.54 -3.11
C ILE A 232 4.10 -13.47 -2.06
N LYS A 233 3.34 -14.48 -1.65
CA LYS A 233 3.78 -15.49 -0.68
C LYS A 233 5.07 -16.19 -1.12
N HIS A 234 5.10 -16.73 -2.33
CA HIS A 234 6.30 -17.36 -2.87
C HIS A 234 7.46 -16.37 -2.94
N LEU A 235 7.23 -15.17 -3.50
CA LEU A 235 8.27 -14.15 -3.60
C LEU A 235 8.83 -13.74 -2.23
N ALA A 236 7.97 -13.58 -1.22
CA ALA A 236 8.38 -13.21 0.14
C ALA A 236 9.29 -14.27 0.77
N VAL A 237 8.99 -15.56 0.57
CA VAL A 237 9.83 -16.68 1.03
C VAL A 237 11.19 -16.66 0.32
N GLU A 238 11.20 -16.49 -1.01
CA GLU A 238 12.44 -16.44 -1.79
C GLU A 238 13.32 -15.25 -1.38
N LEU A 239 12.72 -14.06 -1.19
CA LEU A 239 13.43 -12.87 -0.71
C LEU A 239 13.97 -13.06 0.72
N LYS A 240 13.21 -13.71 1.60
CA LYS A 240 13.65 -14.06 2.96
C LYS A 240 14.87 -14.98 2.93
N ASN A 241 14.93 -15.89 1.95
CA ASN A 241 16.05 -16.80 1.72
C ASN A 241 17.22 -16.15 0.96
N GLY A 242 17.13 -14.86 0.62
CA GLY A 242 18.19 -14.10 -0.04
C GLY A 242 18.27 -14.31 -1.54
N GLN A 243 17.25 -14.89 -2.17
CA GLN A 243 17.21 -15.00 -3.63
C GLN A 243 17.02 -13.64 -4.30
N ALA A 244 17.56 -13.52 -5.52
CA ALA A 244 17.43 -12.31 -6.31
C ALA A 244 15.98 -12.19 -6.84
N THR A 245 15.38 -11.00 -6.68
CA THR A 245 14.01 -10.70 -7.13
C THR A 245 13.74 -11.16 -8.56
N THR A 246 14.64 -10.82 -9.49
CA THR A 246 14.48 -11.15 -10.92
C THR A 246 14.60 -12.64 -11.20
N ALA A 247 15.41 -13.37 -10.43
CA ALA A 247 15.50 -14.83 -10.53
C ALA A 247 14.21 -15.49 -10.03
N SER A 248 13.70 -15.10 -8.86
CA SER A 248 12.45 -15.63 -8.31
C SER A 248 11.25 -15.34 -9.22
N LEU A 249 11.15 -14.12 -9.75
CA LEU A 249 10.08 -13.78 -10.70
C LEU A 249 10.22 -14.56 -12.03
N ALA A 250 11.44 -14.73 -12.54
CA ALA A 250 11.66 -15.54 -13.73
C ALA A 250 11.26 -17.01 -13.52
N GLU A 251 11.55 -17.59 -12.36
CA GLU A 251 11.12 -18.95 -12.02
C GLU A 251 9.58 -19.05 -11.98
N MET A 252 8.92 -18.12 -11.28
CA MET A 252 7.46 -18.11 -11.11
C MET A 252 6.69 -17.93 -12.42
N PHE A 253 7.25 -17.16 -13.37
CA PHE A 253 6.59 -16.80 -14.63
C PHE A 253 7.21 -17.50 -15.86
N GLY A 254 8.25 -18.31 -15.69
CA GLY A 254 8.99 -18.98 -16.77
C GLY A 254 10.12 -18.15 -17.38
N SER A 255 10.00 -16.82 -17.38
CA SER A 255 11.12 -15.90 -17.66
C SER A 255 10.82 -14.49 -17.16
N MET A 256 11.85 -13.66 -16.99
CA MET A 256 11.68 -12.26 -16.64
C MET A 256 10.93 -11.48 -17.74
N GLU A 257 11.21 -11.78 -19.01
CA GLU A 257 10.49 -11.20 -20.16
C GLU A 257 9.00 -11.56 -20.13
N PHE A 258 8.67 -12.82 -19.78
CA PHE A 258 7.27 -13.22 -19.69
C PHE A 258 6.56 -12.54 -18.52
N PHE A 259 7.23 -12.38 -17.37
CA PHE A 259 6.72 -11.58 -16.27
C PHE A 259 6.43 -10.13 -16.70
N GLU A 260 7.39 -9.44 -17.33
CA GLU A 260 7.21 -8.06 -17.80
C GLU A 260 6.06 -7.93 -18.79
N ASN A 261 5.93 -8.89 -19.73
CA ASN A 261 4.82 -8.92 -20.67
C ASN A 261 3.46 -9.10 -19.98
N ARG A 262 3.37 -9.99 -18.98
CA ARG A 262 2.13 -10.21 -18.20
C ARG A 262 1.78 -8.97 -17.37
N TYR A 263 2.77 -8.38 -16.73
CA TYR A 263 2.64 -7.14 -15.97
C TYR A 263 2.15 -5.98 -16.86
N ASN A 264 2.79 -5.75 -18.01
CA ASN A 264 2.41 -4.68 -18.93
C ASN A 264 1.00 -4.88 -19.50
N ASN A 265 0.63 -6.12 -19.84
CA ASN A 265 -0.71 -6.44 -20.32
C ASN A 265 -1.78 -6.24 -19.23
N PHE A 266 -1.48 -6.55 -17.97
CA PHE A 266 -2.38 -6.26 -16.85
C PHE A 266 -2.72 -4.78 -16.78
N TYR A 267 -1.73 -3.90 -16.83
CA TYR A 267 -1.93 -2.45 -16.73
C TYR A 267 -2.62 -1.84 -17.96
N LYS A 268 -2.42 -2.40 -19.16
CA LYS A 268 -3.17 -1.98 -20.36
C LYS A 268 -4.67 -2.22 -20.24
N GLN A 269 -5.08 -3.19 -19.43
CA GLN A 269 -6.49 -3.58 -19.24
C GLN A 269 -7.15 -2.89 -18.05
N GLN A 270 -6.39 -2.16 -17.22
CA GLN A 270 -6.97 -1.38 -16.12
C GLN A 270 -7.55 -0.07 -16.66
N HIS A 271 -8.78 0.25 -16.24
CA HIS A 271 -9.47 1.50 -16.54
C HIS A 271 -9.45 2.42 -15.32
#